data_AF-A0AAN0IY51-F1
#
_entry.id   AF-A0AAN0IY51-F1
#
_cell.length_a   1.000
_cell.length_b   1.000
_cell.length_c   1.000
_cell.angle_alpha   90.00
_cell.angle_beta   90.00
_cell.angle_gamma   90.00
#
_symmetry.space_group_name_H-M   'P 1'
#
loop_
_entity.id
_entity.type
_entity.pdbx_description
1 polymer ?
#
loop_
_entity_poly.entity_id
_entity_poly.type
_entity_poly.pdbx_seq_one_letter_code
_entity_poly.pdbx_strand_id
1 'polypeptide(L)'
;MARKGQDLEYQLREIRKQLSEQNNCLELRTEGKLSLLADLKDFYKKRGEVEFEYAKNLERLCERFERNTKQRNLKHEVRSTFNLWSTLLAETRRMARDKASFAEVLSLEMGARIDIMSRDVVSIAKKLLFVSI
;
A
#
# COMPACT_ATOMS: atom_id res chain seq x y z
N MET A 1 24.96 -54.50 -19.56
CA MET A 1 25.06 -53.09 -20.00
C MET A 1 23.70 -52.47 -20.32
N ALA A 2 22.80 -53.15 -21.06
CA ALA A 2 21.46 -52.64 -21.40
C ALA A 2 20.58 -52.21 -20.20
N ARG A 3 20.53 -52.97 -19.11
CA ARG A 3 19.74 -52.60 -17.90
C ARG A 3 20.21 -51.30 -17.23
N LYS A 4 21.52 -51.01 -17.26
CA LYS A 4 22.09 -49.80 -16.67
C LYS A 4 21.73 -48.55 -17.48
N GLY A 5 21.60 -48.70 -18.81
CA GLY A 5 21.09 -47.64 -19.69
C GLY A 5 19.60 -47.36 -19.46
N GLN A 6 18.78 -48.40 -19.30
CA GLN A 6 17.34 -48.24 -18.99
C GLN A 6 17.08 -47.58 -17.64
N ASP A 7 17.89 -47.88 -16.62
CA ASP A 7 17.82 -47.27 -15.29
C ASP A 7 18.18 -45.77 -15.34
N LEU A 8 19.26 -45.41 -16.06
CA LEU A 8 19.64 -44.01 -16.28
C LEU A 8 18.54 -43.23 -17.04
N GLU A 9 17.96 -43.81 -18.07
CA GLU A 9 16.85 -43.17 -18.79
C GLU A 9 15.61 -42.95 -17.90
N TYR A 10 15.32 -43.91 -17.02
CA TYR A 10 14.24 -43.79 -16.05
C TYR A 10 14.51 -42.64 -15.07
N GLN A 11 15.72 -42.58 -14.49
CA GLN A 11 16.11 -41.49 -13.59
C GLN A 11 16.07 -40.12 -14.28
N LEU A 12 16.53 -40.02 -15.53
CA LEU A 12 16.45 -38.78 -16.30
C LEU A 12 15.00 -38.33 -16.55
N ARG A 13 14.10 -39.27 -16.84
CA ARG A 13 12.66 -38.97 -16.99
C ARG A 13 12.06 -38.45 -15.68
N GLU A 14 12.41 -39.06 -14.56
CA GLU A 14 11.88 -38.65 -13.25
C GLU A 14 12.40 -37.27 -12.83
N ILE A 15 13.70 -36.98 -13.02
CA ILE A 15 14.27 -35.66 -12.74
C ILE A 15 13.60 -34.58 -13.62
N ARG A 16 13.39 -34.86 -14.91
CA ARG A 16 12.70 -33.93 -15.81
C ARG A 16 11.26 -33.65 -15.35
N LYS A 17 10.55 -34.68 -14.91
CA LYS A 17 9.19 -34.54 -14.36
C LYS A 17 9.20 -33.67 -13.11
N GLN A 18 10.09 -33.92 -12.16
CA GLN A 18 10.23 -33.13 -10.93
C GLN A 18 10.56 -31.66 -11.22
N LEU A 19 11.47 -31.39 -12.17
CA LEU A 19 11.80 -30.02 -12.59
C LEU A 19 10.59 -29.31 -13.23
N SER A 20 9.82 -30.03 -14.05
CA SER A 20 8.59 -29.49 -14.64
C SER A 20 7.55 -29.13 -13.57
N GLU A 21 7.36 -29.99 -12.56
CA GLU A 21 6.45 -29.73 -11.45
C GLU A 21 6.93 -28.54 -10.60
N GLN A 22 8.24 -28.42 -10.37
CA GLN A 22 8.83 -27.28 -9.67
C GLN A 22 8.64 -25.96 -10.42
N ASN A 23 8.80 -25.94 -11.74
CA ASN A 23 8.54 -24.76 -12.56
C ASN A 23 7.08 -24.32 -12.47
N ASN A 24 6.13 -25.26 -12.59
CA ASN A 24 4.71 -24.95 -12.43
C ASN A 24 4.39 -24.42 -11.02
N CYS A 25 4.98 -25.00 -9.97
CA CYS A 25 4.84 -24.48 -8.61
C CYS A 25 5.40 -23.06 -8.46
N LEU A 26 6.53 -22.76 -9.12
CA LEU A 26 7.13 -21.43 -9.12
C LEU A 26 6.25 -20.39 -9.82
N GLU A 27 5.66 -20.74 -10.96
CA GLU A 27 4.72 -19.91 -11.71
C GLU A 27 3.50 -19.56 -10.86
N LEU A 28 2.81 -20.58 -10.32
CA LEU A 28 1.63 -20.39 -9.46
C LEU A 28 1.95 -19.51 -8.23
N ARG A 29 3.10 -19.73 -7.59
CA ARG A 29 3.51 -18.92 -6.43
C ARG A 29 3.82 -17.47 -6.82
N THR A 30 4.39 -17.26 -8.01
CA THR A 30 4.69 -15.92 -8.54
C THR A 30 3.39 -15.18 -8.82
N GLU A 31 2.44 -15.81 -9.50
CA GLU A 31 1.12 -15.26 -9.79
C GLU A 31 0.36 -14.91 -8.51
N GLY A 32 0.31 -15.84 -7.54
CA GLY A 32 -0.34 -15.60 -6.25
C GLY A 32 0.26 -14.42 -5.50
N LYS A 33 1.60 -14.28 -5.52
CA LYS A 33 2.27 -13.13 -4.90
C LYS A 33 1.96 -11.81 -5.61
N LEU A 34 1.90 -11.80 -6.94
CA LEU A 34 1.54 -10.61 -7.72
C LEU A 34 0.09 -10.19 -7.48
N SER A 35 -0.84 -11.15 -7.39
CA SER A 35 -2.24 -10.89 -7.04
C SER A 35 -2.34 -10.23 -5.67
N LEU A 36 -1.65 -10.76 -4.65
CA LEU A 36 -1.66 -10.19 -3.32
C LEU A 36 -1.05 -8.78 -3.28
N LEU A 37 0.01 -8.53 -4.06
CA LEU A 37 0.59 -7.19 -4.17
C LEU A 37 -0.39 -6.20 -4.81
N ALA A 38 -1.16 -6.62 -5.82
CA ALA A 38 -2.21 -5.80 -6.42
C ALA A 38 -3.31 -5.46 -5.40
N ASP A 39 -3.80 -6.45 -4.66
CA ASP A 39 -4.80 -6.24 -3.60
C ASP A 39 -4.29 -5.28 -2.52
N LEU A 40 -3.02 -5.43 -2.13
CA LEU A 40 -2.39 -4.56 -1.15
C LEU A 40 -2.28 -3.10 -1.66
N LYS A 41 -1.95 -2.92 -2.93
CA LYS A 41 -1.90 -1.59 -3.57
C LYS A 41 -3.27 -0.93 -3.55
N ASP A 42 -4.30 -1.66 -3.94
CA ASP A 42 -5.68 -1.17 -3.95
C ASP A 42 -6.18 -0.84 -2.55
N PHE A 43 -5.81 -1.65 -1.56
CA PHE A 43 -6.10 -1.37 -0.16
C PHE A 43 -5.48 -0.05 0.30
N TYR A 44 -4.18 0.17 0.03
CA TYR A 44 -3.50 1.41 0.42
C TYR A 44 -4.10 2.64 -0.26
N LYS A 45 -4.46 2.53 -1.54
CA LYS A 45 -5.16 3.59 -2.26
C LYS A 45 -6.49 3.94 -1.62
N LYS A 46 -7.36 2.96 -1.38
CA LYS A 46 -8.66 3.17 -0.71
C LYS A 46 -8.49 3.71 0.71
N ARG A 47 -7.49 3.24 1.44
CA ARG A 47 -7.18 3.73 2.79
C ARG A 47 -6.75 5.20 2.75
N GLY A 48 -5.95 5.59 1.76
CA GLY A 48 -5.55 6.98 1.51
C GLY A 48 -6.76 7.88 1.19
N GLU A 49 -7.68 7.42 0.33
CA GLU A 49 -8.92 8.14 0.02
C GLU A 49 -9.76 8.42 1.28
N VAL A 50 -9.88 7.44 2.19
CA VAL A 50 -10.58 7.60 3.47
C VAL A 50 -9.89 8.63 4.38
N GLU A 51 -8.56 8.57 4.52
CA GLU A 51 -7.82 9.55 5.34
C GLU A 51 -7.88 10.96 4.75
N PHE A 52 -7.88 11.09 3.42
CA PHE A 52 -8.02 12.37 2.74
C PHE A 52 -9.40 13.00 2.92
N GLU A 53 -10.48 12.20 2.83
CA GLU A 53 -11.83 12.72 3.11
C GLU A 53 -11.98 13.09 4.59
N TYR A 54 -11.32 12.36 5.49
CA TYR A 54 -11.29 12.74 6.91
C TYR A 54 -10.59 14.08 7.11
N ALA A 55 -9.44 14.30 6.48
CA ALA A 55 -8.75 15.59 6.49
C ALA A 55 -9.66 16.74 6.01
N LYS A 56 -10.35 16.57 4.88
CA LYS A 56 -11.31 17.56 4.35
C LYS A 56 -12.44 17.87 5.32
N ASN A 57 -12.98 16.85 6.00
CA ASN A 57 -14.04 17.06 6.98
C ASN A 57 -13.56 17.87 8.19
N LEU A 58 -12.32 17.67 8.64
CA LEU A 58 -11.70 18.50 9.69
C LEU A 58 -11.49 19.95 9.23
N GLU A 59 -11.05 20.18 7.98
CA GLU A 59 -10.91 21.54 7.42
C GLU A 59 -12.26 22.27 7.34
N ARG A 60 -13.28 21.61 6.78
CA ARG A 60 -14.66 22.15 6.70
C ARG A 60 -15.20 22.51 8.08
N LEU A 61 -14.93 21.66 9.08
CA LEU A 61 -15.32 21.92 10.47
C LEU A 61 -14.65 23.20 10.99
N CYS A 62 -13.32 23.33 10.81
CA CYS A 62 -12.58 24.52 11.23
C CYS A 62 -13.11 25.79 10.57
N GLU A 63 -13.35 25.77 9.25
CA GLU A 63 -13.85 26.93 8.51
C GLU A 63 -15.22 27.39 8.99
N ARG A 64 -16.16 26.46 9.19
CA ARG A 64 -17.52 26.77 9.65
C ARG A 64 -17.47 27.53 10.97
N PHE A 65 -16.66 27.01 11.89
CA PHE A 65 -16.60 27.51 13.24
C PHE A 65 -15.82 28.81 13.37
N GLU A 66 -14.78 29.03 12.55
CA GLU A 66 -14.11 30.33 12.46
C GLU A 66 -15.00 31.46 11.93
N ARG A 67 -15.80 31.18 10.89
CA ARG A 67 -16.74 32.16 10.35
C ARG A 67 -17.71 32.62 11.44
N ASN A 68 -18.23 31.68 12.22
CA ASN A 68 -19.14 31.96 13.33
C ASN A 68 -18.47 32.81 14.43
N THR A 69 -17.19 32.54 14.77
CA THR A 69 -16.48 33.32 15.80
C THR A 69 -16.18 34.74 15.33
N LYS A 70 -15.84 34.94 14.04
CA LYS A 70 -15.62 36.27 13.45
C LYS A 70 -16.90 37.10 13.42
N GLN A 71 -18.04 36.49 13.11
CA GLN A 71 -19.34 37.19 13.06
C GLN A 71 -19.83 37.69 14.43
N ARG A 72 -19.46 37.04 15.53
CA ARG A 72 -19.98 37.34 16.87
C ARG A 72 -19.11 38.30 17.70
N ASN A 73 -18.01 38.84 17.17
CA ASN A 73 -17.09 39.73 17.91
C ASN A 73 -16.61 39.22 19.29
N LEU A 74 -16.63 37.90 19.51
CA LEU A 74 -16.33 37.24 20.80
C LEU A 74 -14.90 37.48 21.34
N LYS A 75 -14.03 38.08 20.52
CA LYS A 75 -12.63 38.38 20.85
C LYS A 75 -12.47 39.37 22.01
N HIS A 76 -13.42 40.29 22.19
CA HIS A 76 -13.32 41.36 23.18
C HIS A 76 -14.00 41.05 24.51
N GLU A 77 -15.03 40.18 24.53
CA GLU A 77 -15.83 39.93 25.73
C GLU A 77 -15.29 38.78 26.60
N VAL A 78 -14.59 37.78 26.04
CA VAL A 78 -14.17 36.58 26.80
C VAL A 78 -12.79 36.05 26.38
N ARG A 79 -11.72 36.74 26.79
CA ARG A 79 -10.34 36.51 26.30
C ARG A 79 -9.79 35.09 26.59
N SER A 80 -9.99 34.53 27.78
CA SER A 80 -9.47 33.20 28.15
C SER A 80 -10.19 32.06 27.39
N THR A 81 -11.52 32.12 27.31
CA THR A 81 -12.33 31.17 26.53
C THR A 81 -12.04 31.29 25.03
N PHE A 82 -11.83 32.50 24.53
CA PHE A 82 -11.43 32.73 23.14
C PHE A 82 -10.04 32.12 22.82
N ASN A 83 -9.10 32.19 23.75
CA ASN A 83 -7.79 31.56 23.59
C ASN A 83 -7.89 30.03 23.54
N LEU A 84 -8.64 29.41 24.45
CA LEU A 84 -8.87 27.95 24.45
C LEU A 84 -9.49 27.49 23.13
N TRP A 85 -10.50 28.24 22.65
CA TRP A 85 -11.15 28.00 21.38
C TRP A 85 -10.18 28.10 20.19
N SER A 86 -9.35 29.14 20.17
CA SER A 86 -8.35 29.35 19.11
C SER A 86 -7.32 28.21 19.08
N THR A 87 -6.87 27.74 20.25
CA THR A 87 -6.00 26.56 20.36
C THR A 87 -6.68 25.32 19.80
N LEU A 88 -7.94 25.05 20.14
CA LEU A 88 -8.68 23.89 19.64
C LEU A 88 -8.82 23.89 18.10
N LEU A 89 -9.11 25.04 17.51
CA LEU A 89 -9.17 25.20 16.06
C LEU A 89 -7.80 24.98 15.40
N ALA A 90 -6.72 25.49 16.01
CA ALA A 90 -5.37 25.29 15.52
C ALA A 90 -4.96 23.81 15.56
N GLU A 91 -5.26 23.11 16.67
CA GLU A 91 -5.02 21.67 16.83
C GLU A 91 -5.79 20.85 15.80
N THR A 92 -7.08 21.16 15.60
CA THR A 92 -7.94 20.46 14.62
C THR A 92 -7.41 20.65 13.20
N ARG A 93 -6.92 21.84 12.85
CA ARG A 93 -6.23 22.08 11.57
C ARG A 93 -4.92 21.34 11.43
N ARG A 94 -4.14 21.23 12.51
CA ARG A 94 -2.92 20.41 12.49
C ARG A 94 -3.28 18.96 12.17
N MET A 95 -4.27 18.41 12.87
CA MET A 95 -4.77 17.06 12.59
C MET A 95 -5.23 16.90 11.13
N ALA A 96 -5.93 17.90 10.56
CA ALA A 96 -6.33 17.86 9.15
C ALA A 96 -5.11 17.75 8.21
N ARG A 97 -4.07 18.56 8.43
CA ARG A 97 -2.84 18.50 7.64
C ARG A 97 -2.10 17.17 7.80
N ASP A 98 -1.99 16.67 9.03
CA ASP A 98 -1.35 15.39 9.32
C ASP A 98 -2.08 14.24 8.60
N LYS A 99 -3.41 14.28 8.58
CA LYS A 99 -4.26 13.31 7.87
C LYS A 99 -4.12 13.40 6.35
N ALA A 100 -4.04 14.59 5.79
CA ALA A 100 -3.79 14.78 4.36
C ALA A 100 -2.40 14.26 3.95
N SER A 101 -1.36 14.55 4.73
CA SER A 101 -0.01 14.03 4.49
C SER A 101 0.04 12.51 4.60
N PHE A 102 -0.62 11.92 5.61
CA PHE A 102 -0.69 10.47 5.73
C PHE A 102 -1.42 9.81 4.55
N ALA A 103 -2.51 10.42 4.06
CA ALA A 103 -3.21 9.96 2.87
C ALA A 103 -2.32 9.94 1.60
N GLU A 104 -1.46 10.95 1.45
CA GLU A 104 -0.50 11.05 0.36
C GLU A 104 0.55 9.93 0.43
N VAL A 105 1.13 9.68 1.61
CA VAL A 105 2.08 8.58 1.83
C VAL A 105 1.45 7.23 1.49
N LEU A 106 0.23 6.98 1.95
CA LEU A 106 -0.50 5.74 1.65
C LEU A 106 -0.75 5.57 0.15
N SER A 107 -1.15 6.64 -0.55
CA SER A 107 -1.57 6.53 -1.94
C SER A 107 -0.39 6.52 -2.92
N LEU A 108 0.62 7.36 -2.68
CA LEU A 108 1.73 7.59 -3.61
C LEU A 108 2.94 6.73 -3.25
N GLU A 109 3.47 6.87 -2.03
CA GLU A 109 4.72 6.22 -1.65
C GLU A 109 4.55 4.70 -1.54
N MET A 110 3.50 4.24 -0.84
CA MET A 110 3.25 2.81 -0.70
C MET A 110 2.89 2.17 -2.03
N GLY A 111 2.11 2.85 -2.87
CA GLY A 111 1.82 2.41 -4.24
C GLY A 111 3.09 2.21 -5.07
N ALA A 112 4.01 3.18 -5.05
CA ALA A 112 5.28 3.10 -5.76
C ALA A 112 6.19 1.98 -5.25
N ARG A 113 6.25 1.78 -3.92
CA ARG A 113 7.01 0.67 -3.31
C ARG A 113 6.48 -0.69 -3.77
N ILE A 114 5.16 -0.86 -3.79
CA ILE A 114 4.53 -2.10 -4.25
C ILE A 114 4.78 -2.34 -5.74
N ASP A 115 4.79 -1.29 -6.57
CA ASP A 115 5.14 -1.40 -7.99
C ASP A 115 6.59 -1.86 -8.20
N ILE A 116 7.53 -1.36 -7.38
CA ILE A 116 8.92 -1.83 -7.38
C ILE A 116 8.96 -3.32 -6.99
N MET A 117 8.32 -3.69 -5.88
CA MET A 117 8.27 -5.09 -5.43
C MET A 117 7.66 -6.03 -6.48
N SER A 118 6.62 -5.58 -7.19
CA SER A 118 5.98 -6.36 -8.25
C SER A 118 6.94 -6.59 -9.42
N ARG A 119 7.69 -5.57 -9.83
CA ARG A 119 8.74 -5.70 -10.86
C ARG A 119 9.85 -6.65 -10.42
N ASP A 120 10.27 -6.58 -9.17
CA ASP A 120 11.32 -7.45 -8.62
C ASP A 120 10.87 -8.92 -8.59
N VAL A 121 9.62 -9.18 -8.21
CA VAL A 121 9.02 -10.53 -8.24
C VAL A 121 9.06 -11.10 -9.66
N VAL A 122 8.64 -10.33 -10.66
CA VAL A 122 8.69 -10.75 -12.07
C VAL A 122 10.13 -10.98 -12.53
N SER A 123 11.07 -10.10 -12.16
CA SER A 123 12.48 -10.20 -12.53
C SER A 123 13.13 -11.47 -11.96
N ILE A 124 12.90 -11.76 -10.68
CA ILE A 124 13.42 -12.96 -10.01
C ILE A 124 12.80 -14.22 -10.64
N ALA A 125 11.48 -14.24 -10.87
CA ALA A 125 10.82 -15.38 -11.49
C ALA A 125 11.40 -15.70 -12.88
N LYS A 126 11.61 -14.68 -13.73
CA LYS A 126 12.25 -14.84 -15.05
C LYS A 126 13.65 -15.41 -14.97
N LYS A 127 14.48 -14.95 -14.01
CA LYS A 127 15.84 -15.46 -13.82
C LYS A 127 15.84 -16.94 -13.41
N LEU A 128 14.94 -17.32 -12.51
CA LEU A 128 14.83 -18.72 -12.06
C LEU A 128 14.34 -19.63 -13.18
N LEU A 129 13.33 -19.21 -13.96
CA LEU A 129 12.86 -19.96 -15.11
C LEU A 129 13.92 -20.09 -16.21
N PHE A 130 14.75 -19.07 -16.43
CA PHE A 130 15.84 -19.11 -17.41
C PHE A 130 16.97 -20.07 -17.02
N VAL A 131 17.24 -20.24 -15.72
CA VAL A 131 18.25 -21.21 -15.22
C VAL A 131 17.73 -22.65 -15.30
N SER A 132 16.42 -22.85 -15.47
CA SER A 132 15.76 -24.16 -15.52
C SER A 132 15.59 -24.71 -16.95
N ILE A 133 16.04 -24.00 -17.99
CA ILE A 133 16.03 -24.41 -19.42
C ILE A 133 17.46 -24.71 -19.86
#